data_AF-A0A2S8GJ02-F1
#
_entry.id   AF-A0A2S8GJ02-F1
#
_cell.length_a   1.000
_cell.length_b   1.000
_cell.length_c   1.000
_cell.angle_alpha   90.00
_cell.angle_beta   90.00
_cell.angle_gamma   90.00
#
_symmetry.space_group_name_H-M   'P 1'
#
loop_
_entity.id
_entity.type
_entity.pdbx_description
1 polymer ?
#
loop_
_entity_poly.entity_id
_entity_poly.type
_entity_poly.pdbx_seq_one_letter_code
_entity_poly.pdbx_strand_id
1 'polypeptide(L)'
;MPDIPDGESVEVKGSGTKPYVLKNIGGVYSCSCPAWRNQSTPIERRTCKHLRKVRSEEAERERIGGELPAKPVKSAKEAKGPPLLLAQSWDNATDLSGWWMSEKLDGVRAYWDGTQILSRQGNVYHAPDWFVEGLPSTPLDGELWIDRKRFQQTVSVVRRQDKSDHWKNVRLLVFDAPECEGSFENRLEYLAETLGPSQHPYATVHQHQCCESLAHLREELTKVEQLGGEGLMLREPGSKYEVGRSMSLLKVKSFHDTEAVVLDHRAGKGKFKGMLGALIVQLPDGTEFSVGTGFSDAERVSPPPPGSVITFRYQELSDGGVPRFPSFVRVSSLASAPPTEAPPSKSRPAKKTSLKKKVDAAPEAPAAAKEARYFEFSDGKSNKFWEVSIASLVVTVRYGRIGTDGTTKVKELASVEAAQKHYEKLIAEKENKGYTER
;
A
#
# COMPACT_ATOMS: atom_id res chain seq x y z
N MET A 1 37.45 -12.58 26.08
CA MET A 1 36.86 -12.43 24.72
C MET A 1 35.79 -11.36 24.80
N PRO A 2 35.53 -10.57 23.75
CA PRO A 2 34.35 -9.71 23.75
C PRO A 2 33.12 -10.61 23.93
N ASP A 3 32.40 -10.40 25.02
CA ASP A 3 31.19 -11.13 25.34
C ASP A 3 30.16 -10.14 25.89
N ILE A 4 28.89 -10.54 25.90
CA ILE A 4 27.80 -9.78 26.50
C ILE A 4 27.59 -10.37 27.90
N PRO A 5 27.92 -9.63 28.98
CA PRO A 5 27.67 -10.08 30.34
C PRO A 5 26.20 -10.46 30.55
N ASP A 6 25.94 -11.36 31.49
CA ASP A 6 24.57 -11.77 31.79
C ASP A 6 23.74 -10.58 32.28
N GLY A 7 22.53 -10.43 31.73
CA GLY A 7 21.64 -9.28 31.95
C GLY A 7 21.92 -8.07 31.07
N GLU A 8 23.02 -8.06 30.30
CA GLU A 8 23.39 -6.91 29.46
C GLU A 8 22.90 -7.01 28.01
N SER A 9 22.98 -5.87 27.32
CA SER A 9 22.65 -5.76 25.91
C SER A 9 23.64 -4.88 25.15
N VAL A 10 23.90 -5.24 23.89
CA VAL A 10 24.78 -4.50 23.00
C VAL A 10 24.05 -4.20 21.69
N GLU A 11 24.15 -2.97 21.22
CA GLU A 11 23.65 -2.58 19.90
C GLU A 11 24.71 -2.81 18.83
N VAL A 12 24.32 -3.43 17.72
CA VAL A 12 25.18 -3.64 16.57
C VAL A 12 24.56 -3.08 15.30
N LYS A 13 25.37 -2.38 14.51
CA LYS A 13 24.96 -1.89 13.20
C LYS A 13 24.81 -3.07 12.24
N GLY A 14 23.59 -3.31 11.78
CA GLY A 14 23.26 -4.34 10.81
C GLY A 14 22.82 -3.78 9.46
N SER A 15 22.11 -4.60 8.68
CA SER A 15 21.49 -4.19 7.40
C SER A 15 20.18 -3.43 7.55
N GLY A 16 19.64 -3.32 8.78
CA GLY A 16 18.45 -2.55 9.09
C GLY A 16 18.75 -1.07 9.32
N THR A 17 17.71 -0.22 9.21
CA THR A 17 17.78 1.21 9.50
C THR A 17 17.95 1.52 10.99
N LYS A 18 17.53 0.61 11.87
CA LYS A 18 17.80 0.64 13.31
C LYS A 18 18.88 -0.40 13.66
N PRO A 19 19.77 -0.13 14.63
CA PRO A 19 20.68 -1.13 15.17
C PRO A 19 19.93 -2.38 15.63
N TYR A 20 20.56 -3.54 15.47
CA TYR A 20 20.05 -4.76 16.10
C TYR A 20 20.55 -4.81 17.54
N VAL A 21 19.71 -5.31 18.44
CA VAL A 21 20.01 -5.44 19.86
C VAL A 21 20.34 -6.90 20.11
N LEU A 22 21.51 -7.15 20.69
CA LEU A 22 21.93 -8.45 21.20
C LEU A 22 21.80 -8.43 22.71
N LYS A 23 21.31 -9.52 23.30
CA LYS A 23 21.17 -9.64 24.76
C LYS A 23 21.67 -11.00 25.22
N ASN A 24 22.18 -11.06 26.43
CA ASN A 24 22.41 -12.29 27.18
C ASN A 24 21.57 -12.23 28.45
N ILE A 25 20.64 -13.17 28.64
CA ILE A 25 19.79 -13.23 29.84
C ILE A 25 19.70 -14.68 30.29
N GLY A 26 20.16 -14.96 31.52
CA GLY A 26 20.23 -16.31 32.06
C GLY A 26 21.09 -17.25 31.22
N GLY A 27 22.14 -16.73 30.57
CA GLY A 27 22.98 -17.50 29.64
C GLY A 27 22.36 -17.76 28.25
N VAL A 28 21.15 -17.24 27.98
CA VAL A 28 20.50 -17.34 26.67
C VAL A 28 20.79 -16.09 25.84
N TYR A 29 21.52 -16.28 24.74
CA TYR A 29 21.87 -15.21 23.82
C TYR A 29 20.78 -14.99 22.77
N SER A 30 20.37 -13.74 22.57
CA SER A 30 19.37 -13.36 21.59
C SER A 30 19.81 -12.19 20.71
N CYS A 31 19.22 -12.08 19.52
CA CYS A 31 19.48 -10.98 18.61
C CYS A 31 18.19 -10.53 17.91
N SER A 32 17.92 -9.22 17.85
CA SER A 32 16.72 -8.68 17.19
C SER A 32 16.75 -8.76 15.65
N CYS A 33 17.84 -9.25 15.05
CA CYS A 33 17.93 -9.38 13.60
C CYS A 33 17.01 -10.49 13.05
N PRO A 34 16.43 -10.33 11.84
CA PRO A 34 15.57 -11.36 11.24
C PRO A 34 16.23 -12.73 11.11
N ALA A 35 17.53 -12.75 10.81
CA ALA A 35 18.29 -13.99 10.63
C ALA A 35 18.39 -14.84 11.92
N TRP A 36 18.28 -14.23 13.10
CA TRP A 36 18.21 -14.94 14.38
C TRP A 36 16.76 -15.22 14.79
N ARG A 37 15.88 -14.22 14.68
CA ARG A 37 14.46 -14.32 15.10
C ARG A 37 13.68 -15.39 14.34
N ASN A 38 13.99 -15.59 13.07
CA ASN A 38 13.23 -16.46 12.18
C ASN A 38 13.83 -17.88 12.09
N GLN A 39 14.82 -18.24 12.91
CA GLN A 39 15.33 -19.62 12.95
C GLN A 39 14.32 -20.55 13.61
N SER A 40 14.15 -21.74 13.04
CA SER A 40 13.27 -22.78 13.57
C SER A 40 13.95 -23.71 14.59
N THR A 41 15.21 -23.43 14.98
CA THR A 41 15.91 -24.14 16.05
C THR A 41 15.52 -23.62 17.45
N PRO A 42 15.70 -24.41 18.52
CA PRO A 42 15.53 -23.94 19.91
C PRO A 42 16.36 -22.70 20.19
N ILE A 43 15.84 -21.79 21.03
CA ILE A 43 16.41 -20.45 21.25
C ILE A 43 17.86 -20.52 21.75
N GLU A 44 18.20 -21.55 22.51
CA GLU A 44 19.51 -21.87 23.04
C GLU A 44 20.52 -22.23 21.94
N ARG A 45 20.05 -22.69 20.78
CA ARG A 45 20.89 -23.08 19.63
C ARG A 45 20.85 -22.08 18.48
N ARG A 46 20.06 -21.01 18.59
CA ARG A 46 20.00 -19.98 17.54
C ARG A 46 21.26 -19.15 17.54
N THR A 47 21.77 -18.85 16.35
CA THR A 47 22.94 -17.98 16.16
C THR A 47 22.74 -17.02 14.99
N CYS A 48 23.57 -16.00 14.83
CA CYS A 48 23.58 -15.20 13.61
C CYS A 48 24.95 -14.56 13.40
N LYS A 49 25.16 -13.95 12.22
CA LYS A 49 26.40 -13.22 11.92
C LYS A 49 26.75 -12.15 12.96
N HIS A 50 25.75 -11.60 13.65
CA HIS A 50 25.97 -10.57 14.66
C HIS A 50 26.48 -11.16 15.98
N LEU A 51 25.87 -12.26 16.46
CA LEU A 51 26.35 -12.98 17.64
C LEU A 51 27.75 -13.54 17.41
N ARG A 52 28.00 -14.15 16.25
CA ARG A 52 29.33 -14.63 15.82
C ARG A 52 30.36 -13.50 15.77
N LYS A 53 29.96 -12.28 15.36
CA LYS A 53 30.86 -11.13 15.33
C LYS A 53 31.19 -10.61 16.73
N VAL A 54 30.22 -10.60 17.65
CA VAL A 54 30.44 -10.12 19.02
C VAL A 54 31.19 -11.16 19.85
N ARG A 55 30.78 -12.42 19.80
CA ARG A 55 31.32 -13.51 20.64
C ARG A 55 32.51 -14.24 20.05
N SER A 56 32.86 -14.03 18.78
CA SER A 56 33.70 -14.90 17.93
C SER A 56 32.97 -16.13 17.37
N GLU A 57 33.54 -16.70 16.31
CA GLU A 57 33.05 -17.93 15.67
C GLU A 57 33.26 -19.13 16.60
N GLU A 58 34.40 -19.17 17.29
CA GLU A 58 34.80 -20.24 18.21
C GLU A 58 33.85 -20.34 19.40
N ALA A 59 33.64 -19.24 20.12
CA ALA A 59 32.79 -19.24 21.32
C ALA A 59 31.31 -19.47 21.00
N GLU A 60 30.88 -19.13 19.78
CA GLU A 60 29.51 -19.37 19.34
C GLU A 60 29.31 -20.81 18.87
N ARG A 61 30.31 -21.42 18.23
CA ARG A 61 30.31 -22.84 17.86
C ARG A 61 30.29 -23.75 19.09
N GLU A 62 31.10 -23.42 20.09
CA GLU A 62 31.13 -24.13 21.37
C GLU A 62 29.77 -24.05 22.08
N ARG A 63 29.15 -22.85 22.11
CA ARG A 63 27.85 -22.63 22.75
C ARG A 63 26.72 -23.45 22.13
N ILE A 64 26.66 -23.54 20.80
CA ILE A 64 25.56 -24.27 20.13
C ILE A 64 25.80 -25.77 20.03
N GLY A 65 27.00 -26.26 20.38
CA GLY A 65 27.35 -27.68 20.41
C GLY A 65 27.35 -28.37 19.04
N GLY A 66 27.64 -27.63 17.96
CA GLY A 66 27.56 -28.17 16.59
C GLY A 66 28.11 -27.23 15.52
N GLU A 67 27.99 -27.64 14.25
CA GLU A 67 28.44 -26.82 13.11
C GLU A 67 27.66 -25.50 13.00
N LEU A 68 28.38 -24.41 12.72
CA LEU A 68 27.76 -23.11 12.49
C LEU A 68 27.01 -23.12 11.16
N PRO A 69 25.79 -22.55 11.08
CA PRO A 69 25.08 -22.46 9.82
C PRO A 69 25.94 -21.72 8.79
N ALA A 70 26.03 -22.30 7.58
CA ALA A 70 26.80 -21.73 6.48
C ALA A 70 26.39 -20.27 6.26
N LYS A 71 27.38 -19.42 5.92
CA LYS A 71 27.07 -18.04 5.51
C LYS A 71 26.08 -18.14 4.34
N PRO A 72 24.92 -17.46 4.39
CA PRO A 72 24.07 -17.37 3.21
C PRO A 72 24.94 -16.75 2.11
N VAL A 73 25.19 -17.52 1.06
CA VAL A 73 25.90 -17.02 -0.11
C VAL A 73 25.03 -15.89 -0.64
N LYS A 74 25.57 -14.67 -0.65
CA LYS A 74 24.91 -13.57 -1.35
C LYS A 74 24.85 -13.98 -2.82
N SER A 75 23.68 -14.34 -3.31
CA SER A 75 23.41 -14.26 -4.74
C SER A 75 23.52 -12.79 -5.13
N ALA A 76 24.67 -12.42 -5.68
CA ALA A 76 24.90 -11.11 -6.28
C ALA A 76 24.30 -11.12 -7.70
N LYS A 77 23.01 -10.85 -7.76
CA LYS A 77 22.32 -10.19 -8.87
C LYS A 77 21.10 -9.54 -8.23
N GLU A 78 20.83 -8.26 -8.49
CA GLU A 78 19.50 -7.72 -8.22
C GLU A 78 18.51 -8.58 -9.02
N ALA A 79 17.90 -9.55 -8.36
CA ALA A 79 16.88 -10.39 -8.98
C ALA A 79 15.72 -9.46 -9.33
N LYS A 80 15.61 -9.13 -10.62
CA LYS A 80 14.41 -8.52 -11.15
C LYS A 80 13.29 -9.51 -10.83
N GLY A 81 12.33 -9.11 -10.01
CA GLY A 81 11.21 -9.96 -9.62
C GLY A 81 10.47 -10.51 -10.85
N PRO A 82 9.63 -11.55 -10.67
CA PRO A 82 8.92 -12.18 -11.78
C PRO A 82 8.07 -11.16 -12.57
N PRO A 83 7.77 -11.44 -13.84
CA PRO A 83 7.01 -10.55 -14.71
C PRO A 83 5.53 -10.53 -14.31
N LEU A 84 5.21 -9.79 -13.25
CA LEU A 84 3.88 -9.80 -12.64
C LEU A 84 2.96 -8.72 -13.23
N LEU A 85 1.72 -9.12 -13.51
CA LEU A 85 0.58 -8.22 -13.65
C LEU A 85 0.16 -7.67 -12.28
N LEU A 86 -0.03 -6.35 -12.21
CA LEU A 86 -0.33 -5.62 -10.99
C LEU A 86 -1.67 -4.88 -11.11
N ALA A 87 -2.51 -5.03 -10.10
CA ALA A 87 -3.82 -4.41 -10.09
C ALA A 87 -3.78 -2.89 -9.85
N GLN A 88 -4.70 -2.17 -10.49
CA GLN A 88 -5.11 -0.82 -10.12
C GLN A 88 -6.23 -0.84 -9.09
N SER A 89 -6.44 0.28 -8.38
CA SER A 89 -7.63 0.42 -7.53
C SER A 89 -8.83 0.77 -8.41
N TRP A 90 -9.98 0.14 -8.18
CA TRP A 90 -11.24 0.58 -8.79
C TRP A 90 -11.65 1.96 -8.26
N ASP A 91 -12.21 2.78 -9.14
CA ASP A 91 -12.56 4.19 -8.88
C ASP A 91 -13.96 4.38 -8.28
N ASN A 92 -14.72 3.29 -8.09
CA ASN A 92 -16.12 3.26 -7.65
C ASN A 92 -17.12 3.89 -8.64
N ALA A 93 -16.70 4.16 -9.87
CA ALA A 93 -17.53 4.81 -10.89
C ALA A 93 -17.63 3.98 -12.17
N THR A 94 -16.57 3.26 -12.51
CA THR A 94 -16.53 2.40 -13.70
C THR A 94 -17.49 1.22 -13.52
N ASP A 95 -18.37 0.99 -14.49
CA ASP A 95 -19.19 -0.21 -14.55
C ASP A 95 -18.32 -1.43 -14.89
N LEU A 96 -18.41 -2.46 -14.05
CA LEU A 96 -17.63 -3.70 -14.15
C LEU A 96 -18.51 -4.90 -14.53
N SER A 97 -19.73 -4.64 -14.99
CA SER A 97 -20.61 -5.69 -15.52
C SER A 97 -19.91 -6.45 -16.66
N GLY A 98 -19.98 -7.78 -16.62
CA GLY A 98 -19.28 -8.68 -17.53
C GLY A 98 -17.85 -9.04 -17.12
N TRP A 99 -17.24 -8.37 -16.14
CA TRP A 99 -15.87 -8.68 -15.71
C TRP A 99 -15.80 -9.94 -14.86
N TRP A 100 -14.65 -10.62 -14.90
CA TRP A 100 -14.41 -11.76 -14.03
C TRP A 100 -14.05 -11.31 -12.63
N MET A 101 -14.79 -11.81 -11.65
CA MET A 101 -14.72 -11.45 -10.24
C MET A 101 -14.25 -12.63 -9.40
N SER A 102 -13.29 -12.40 -8.52
CA SER A 102 -12.82 -13.39 -7.55
C SER A 102 -12.52 -12.76 -6.20
N GLU A 103 -12.48 -13.55 -5.14
CA GLU A 103 -12.08 -13.06 -3.82
C GLU A 103 -10.63 -12.54 -3.86
N LYS A 104 -10.38 -11.39 -3.24
CA LYS A 104 -9.03 -10.95 -2.96
C LYS A 104 -8.50 -11.67 -1.72
N LEU A 105 -7.50 -12.50 -1.93
CA LEU A 105 -6.84 -13.28 -0.88
C LEU A 105 -5.78 -12.46 -0.14
N ASP A 106 -5.83 -12.43 1.20
CA ASP A 106 -4.78 -11.84 2.06
C ASP A 106 -3.72 -12.90 2.41
N GLY A 107 -2.98 -13.35 1.40
CA GLY A 107 -1.93 -14.36 1.51
C GLY A 107 -0.53 -13.78 1.23
N VAL A 108 0.35 -14.60 0.65
CA VAL A 108 1.56 -14.09 0.00
C VAL A 108 1.62 -14.46 -1.48
N ARG A 109 1.78 -13.44 -2.33
CA ARG A 109 1.95 -13.63 -3.78
C ARG A 109 3.07 -14.62 -4.08
N ALA A 110 2.76 -15.57 -4.95
CA ALA A 110 3.61 -16.69 -5.32
C ALA A 110 3.56 -16.90 -6.83
N TYR A 111 4.72 -16.77 -7.46
CA TYR A 111 4.92 -17.02 -8.87
C TYR A 111 5.68 -18.34 -9.01
N TRP A 112 5.04 -19.35 -9.56
CA TRP A 112 5.70 -20.59 -9.95
C TRP A 112 6.38 -20.37 -11.30
N ASP A 113 7.69 -20.60 -11.38
CA ASP A 113 8.48 -20.40 -12.61
C ASP A 113 8.63 -21.66 -13.47
N GLY A 114 7.87 -22.72 -13.14
CA GLY A 114 8.04 -24.06 -13.72
C GLY A 114 8.89 -25.00 -12.88
N THR A 115 9.62 -24.47 -11.88
CA THR A 115 10.52 -25.26 -11.03
C THR A 115 10.48 -24.91 -9.55
N GLN A 116 10.25 -23.65 -9.21
CA GLN A 116 10.26 -23.15 -7.84
C GLN A 116 9.26 -22.00 -7.68
N ILE A 117 8.91 -21.70 -6.43
CA ILE A 117 7.99 -20.61 -6.11
C ILE A 117 8.79 -19.37 -5.72
N LEU A 118 8.52 -18.27 -6.43
CA LEU A 118 9.13 -16.96 -6.25
C LEU A 118 8.14 -15.99 -5.62
N SER A 119 8.63 -15.19 -4.68
CA SER A 119 7.92 -14.01 -4.18
C SER A 119 7.88 -12.90 -5.22
N ARG A 120 7.06 -11.86 -4.94
CA ARG A 120 7.00 -10.64 -5.75
C ARG A 120 8.36 -9.97 -6.02
N GLN A 121 9.32 -10.10 -5.10
CA GLN A 121 10.66 -9.54 -5.24
C GLN A 121 11.67 -10.53 -5.83
N GLY A 122 11.25 -11.73 -6.25
CA GLY A 122 12.13 -12.76 -6.78
C GLY A 122 12.84 -13.61 -5.73
N ASN A 123 12.52 -13.45 -4.44
CA ASN A 123 13.04 -14.37 -3.41
C ASN A 123 12.34 -15.72 -3.50
N VAL A 124 13.09 -16.80 -3.41
CA VAL A 124 12.57 -18.18 -3.41
C VAL A 124 11.85 -18.47 -2.09
N TYR A 125 10.65 -19.06 -2.18
CA TYR A 125 10.04 -19.75 -1.05
C TYR A 125 10.48 -21.21 -1.06
N HIS A 126 10.97 -21.69 0.09
CA HIS A 126 11.48 -23.06 0.22
C HIS A 126 10.30 -24.02 0.46
N ALA A 127 9.46 -24.18 -0.55
CA ALA A 127 8.40 -25.17 -0.56
C ALA A 127 9.00 -26.58 -0.54
N PRO A 128 8.41 -27.53 0.23
CA PRO A 128 8.79 -28.93 0.17
C PRO A 128 8.52 -29.54 -1.21
N ASP A 129 9.26 -30.57 -1.59
CA ASP A 129 9.17 -31.14 -2.94
C ASP A 129 7.77 -31.75 -3.18
N TRP A 130 7.17 -32.38 -2.16
CA TRP A 130 5.79 -32.89 -2.20
C TRP A 130 4.72 -31.80 -2.37
N PHE A 131 5.03 -30.53 -2.08
CA PHE A 131 4.08 -29.42 -2.21
C PHE A 131 3.92 -28.99 -3.67
N VAL A 132 5.02 -29.06 -4.43
CA VAL A 132 5.08 -28.64 -5.85
C VAL A 132 5.03 -29.82 -6.82
N GLU A 133 4.96 -31.04 -6.30
CA GLU A 133 4.92 -32.26 -7.09
C GLU A 133 3.73 -32.27 -8.05
N GLY A 134 4.03 -32.55 -9.32
CA GLY A 134 3.05 -32.61 -10.41
C GLY A 134 2.69 -31.25 -11.03
N LEU A 135 3.11 -30.12 -10.45
CA LEU A 135 2.85 -28.81 -11.08
C LEU A 135 3.43 -28.76 -12.51
N PRO A 136 2.75 -28.10 -13.46
CA PRO A 136 3.22 -28.00 -14.83
C PRO A 136 4.52 -27.21 -14.91
N SER A 137 5.30 -27.40 -15.98
CA SER A 137 6.46 -26.54 -16.23
C SER A 137 6.08 -25.11 -16.66
N THR A 138 4.82 -24.89 -17.04
CA THR A 138 4.30 -23.56 -17.39
C THR A 138 4.25 -22.67 -16.16
N PRO A 139 4.69 -21.40 -16.25
CA PRO A 139 4.59 -20.49 -15.12
C PRO A 139 3.15 -20.23 -14.68
N LEU A 140 2.96 -20.16 -13.36
CA LEU A 140 1.67 -19.93 -12.72
C LEU A 140 1.76 -18.74 -11.77
N ASP A 141 0.69 -17.96 -11.70
CA ASP A 141 0.59 -16.81 -10.80
C ASP A 141 -0.53 -17.06 -9.80
N GLY A 142 -0.17 -17.07 -8.52
CA GLY A 142 -1.06 -17.48 -7.44
C GLY A 142 -0.76 -16.78 -6.12
N GLU A 143 -1.50 -17.19 -5.10
CA GLU A 143 -1.33 -16.76 -3.72
C GLU A 143 -1.09 -17.99 -2.84
N LEU A 144 0.00 -18.00 -2.06
CA LEU A 144 0.11 -18.95 -0.96
C LEU A 144 -0.80 -18.46 0.17
N TRP A 145 -1.73 -19.30 0.57
CA TRP A 145 -2.84 -18.93 1.44
C TRP A 145 -3.21 -20.08 2.38
N ILE A 146 -3.65 -19.75 3.60
CA ILE A 146 -4.10 -20.73 4.60
C ILE A 146 -5.61 -20.60 4.79
N ASP A 147 -6.04 -19.42 5.25
CA ASP A 147 -7.44 -19.07 5.44
C ASP A 147 -7.60 -17.54 5.55
N ARG A 148 -8.84 -17.05 5.57
CA ARG A 148 -9.19 -15.67 5.89
C ARG A 148 -8.65 -15.29 7.26
N LYS A 149 -8.16 -14.05 7.39
CA LYS A 149 -7.53 -13.52 8.62
C LYS A 149 -6.31 -14.33 9.12
N ARG A 150 -5.68 -15.16 8.28
CA ARG A 150 -4.47 -15.94 8.62
C ARG A 150 -3.19 -15.44 7.99
N PHE A 151 -3.15 -14.20 7.47
CA PHE A 151 -1.97 -13.62 6.83
C PHE A 151 -0.67 -13.80 7.64
N GLN A 152 -0.68 -13.46 8.93
CA GLN A 152 0.53 -13.60 9.78
C GLN A 152 0.99 -15.06 9.90
N GLN A 153 0.04 -15.99 10.00
CA GLN A 153 0.33 -17.42 10.05
C GLN A 153 0.92 -17.89 8.71
N THR A 154 0.32 -17.51 7.57
CA THR A 154 0.83 -17.79 6.22
C THR A 154 2.27 -17.33 6.08
N VAL A 155 2.55 -16.06 6.41
CA VAL A 155 3.90 -15.48 6.38
C VAL A 155 4.88 -16.26 7.28
N SER A 156 4.44 -16.68 8.46
CA SER A 156 5.28 -17.42 9.42
C SER A 156 5.68 -18.81 8.94
N VAL A 157 4.91 -19.43 8.03
CA VAL A 157 5.20 -20.73 7.43
C VAL A 157 6.08 -20.57 6.20
N VAL A 158 5.65 -19.78 5.23
CA VAL A 158 6.29 -19.66 3.90
C VAL A 158 7.67 -19.02 3.94
N ARG A 159 7.99 -18.23 4.98
CA ARG A 159 9.33 -17.64 5.16
C ARG A 159 10.35 -18.57 5.77
N ARG A 160 9.93 -19.71 6.30
CA ARG A 160 10.86 -20.70 6.86
C ARG A 160 11.68 -21.31 5.73
N GLN A 161 12.88 -21.73 6.10
CA GLN A 161 13.88 -22.29 5.18
C GLN A 161 14.02 -23.80 5.36
N ASP A 162 13.20 -24.40 6.22
CA ASP A 162 13.34 -25.76 6.73
C ASP A 162 12.47 -26.78 6.00
N LYS A 163 11.71 -26.38 4.97
CA LYS A 163 10.75 -27.23 4.24
C LYS A 163 9.85 -28.05 5.18
N SER A 164 9.45 -27.45 6.31
CA SER A 164 8.73 -28.16 7.37
C SER A 164 7.29 -28.56 6.98
N ASP A 165 6.74 -29.52 7.73
CA ASP A 165 5.36 -30.01 7.59
C ASP A 165 4.27 -28.94 7.81
N HIS A 166 4.63 -27.76 8.31
CA HIS A 166 3.69 -26.64 8.41
C HIS A 166 3.09 -26.22 7.06
N TRP A 167 3.78 -26.52 5.96
CA TRP A 167 3.29 -26.31 4.59
C TRP A 167 2.02 -27.11 4.28
N LYS A 168 1.69 -28.17 5.04
CA LYS A 168 0.47 -28.97 4.83
C LYS A 168 -0.82 -28.16 5.00
N ASN A 169 -0.75 -27.05 5.74
CA ASN A 169 -1.85 -26.12 5.96
C ASN A 169 -1.91 -24.99 4.91
N VAL A 170 -0.92 -24.88 4.03
CA VAL A 170 -0.85 -23.87 2.97
C VAL A 170 -1.46 -24.46 1.70
N ARG A 171 -2.07 -23.60 0.88
CA ARG A 171 -2.50 -23.89 -0.49
C ARG A 171 -1.93 -22.83 -1.42
N LEU A 172 -1.59 -23.22 -2.63
CA LEU A 172 -1.31 -22.32 -3.75
C LEU A 172 -2.61 -22.12 -4.54
N LEU A 173 -3.27 -20.99 -4.33
CA LEU A 173 -4.48 -20.62 -5.06
C LEU A 173 -4.07 -19.86 -6.32
N VAL A 174 -4.14 -20.53 -7.48
CA VAL A 174 -3.65 -20.02 -8.77
C VAL A 174 -4.75 -19.27 -9.50
N PHE A 175 -4.52 -18.01 -9.86
CA PHE A 175 -5.52 -17.16 -10.53
C PHE A 175 -5.12 -16.75 -11.96
N ASP A 176 -3.88 -17.01 -12.41
CA ASP A 176 -3.47 -16.73 -13.80
C ASP A 176 -2.29 -17.63 -14.25
N ALA A 177 -2.07 -17.74 -15.56
CA ALA A 177 -0.99 -18.51 -16.20
C ALA A 177 -0.23 -17.60 -17.20
N PRO A 178 0.79 -16.84 -16.75
CA PRO A 178 1.32 -15.68 -17.50
C PRO A 178 1.90 -15.95 -18.88
N GLU A 179 2.40 -17.16 -19.12
CA GLU A 179 2.98 -17.57 -20.43
C GLU A 179 1.97 -18.32 -21.32
N CYS A 180 0.75 -18.56 -20.83
CA CYS A 180 -0.31 -19.11 -21.65
C CYS A 180 -0.83 -18.01 -22.61
N GLU A 181 -0.84 -18.31 -23.91
CA GLU A 181 -1.35 -17.38 -24.92
C GLU A 181 -2.88 -17.24 -24.86
N GLY A 182 -3.38 -16.14 -25.41
CA GLY A 182 -4.83 -15.89 -25.53
C GLY A 182 -5.41 -14.99 -24.45
N SER A 183 -6.74 -15.03 -24.33
CA SER A 183 -7.49 -14.21 -23.40
C SER A 183 -7.42 -14.74 -21.97
N PHE A 184 -7.92 -13.97 -21.00
CA PHE A 184 -8.00 -14.45 -19.63
C PHE A 184 -8.82 -15.73 -19.48
N GLU A 185 -9.87 -15.87 -20.28
CA GLU A 185 -10.71 -17.07 -20.33
C GLU A 185 -9.91 -18.29 -20.82
N ASN A 186 -9.09 -18.14 -21.87
CA ASN A 186 -8.20 -19.22 -22.31
C ASN A 186 -7.22 -19.65 -21.21
N ARG A 187 -6.71 -18.68 -20.44
CA ARG A 187 -5.81 -18.96 -19.32
C ARG A 187 -6.54 -19.64 -18.15
N LEU A 188 -7.79 -19.28 -17.87
CA LEU A 188 -8.62 -19.96 -16.87
C LEU A 188 -8.96 -21.40 -17.28
N GLU A 189 -9.28 -21.62 -18.56
CA GLU A 189 -9.55 -22.95 -19.11
C GLU A 189 -8.31 -23.83 -18.99
N TYR A 190 -7.14 -23.33 -19.40
CA TYR A 190 -5.85 -24.00 -19.21
C TYR A 190 -5.60 -24.37 -17.74
N LEU A 191 -5.86 -23.45 -16.80
CA LEU A 191 -5.71 -23.71 -15.37
C LEU A 191 -6.68 -24.80 -14.89
N ALA A 192 -7.93 -24.80 -15.36
CA ALA A 192 -8.92 -25.80 -14.97
C ALA A 192 -8.55 -27.21 -15.46
N GLU A 193 -7.97 -27.32 -16.66
CA GLU A 193 -7.47 -28.58 -17.22
C GLU A 193 -6.22 -29.09 -16.51
N THR A 194 -5.33 -28.17 -16.12
CA THR A 194 -4.00 -28.49 -15.57
C THR A 194 -3.99 -28.64 -14.05
N LEU A 195 -4.89 -27.96 -13.34
CA LEU A 195 -4.98 -27.94 -11.88
C LEU A 195 -6.36 -28.36 -11.36
N GLY A 196 -7.02 -29.27 -12.08
CA GLY A 196 -8.37 -29.71 -11.75
C GLY A 196 -8.50 -30.29 -10.33
N PRO A 197 -9.71 -30.39 -9.76
CA PRO A 197 -9.99 -30.63 -8.34
C PRO A 197 -9.45 -31.92 -7.69
N SER A 198 -8.67 -32.73 -8.40
CA SER A 198 -8.11 -34.00 -7.96
C SER A 198 -6.64 -34.22 -8.37
N GLN A 199 -6.04 -33.28 -9.11
CA GLN A 199 -4.68 -33.47 -9.64
C GLN A 199 -3.59 -33.02 -8.67
N HIS A 200 -3.84 -31.98 -7.85
CA HIS A 200 -2.84 -31.44 -6.93
C HIS A 200 -3.42 -31.20 -5.53
N PRO A 201 -2.87 -31.84 -4.47
CA PRO A 201 -3.39 -31.70 -3.11
C PRO A 201 -3.14 -30.32 -2.48
N TYR A 202 -2.17 -29.57 -2.99
CA TYR A 202 -1.72 -28.29 -2.43
C TYR A 202 -1.84 -27.10 -3.38
N ALA A 203 -2.28 -27.30 -4.62
CA ALA A 203 -2.49 -26.24 -5.60
C ALA A 203 -3.86 -26.40 -6.26
N THR A 204 -4.61 -25.31 -6.36
CA THR A 204 -5.95 -25.32 -6.95
C THR A 204 -6.21 -24.02 -7.68
N VAL A 205 -7.05 -24.06 -8.71
CA VAL A 205 -7.52 -22.85 -9.38
C VAL A 205 -8.36 -22.00 -8.42
N HIS A 206 -8.03 -20.71 -8.35
CA HIS A 206 -8.82 -19.73 -7.63
C HIS A 206 -10.11 -19.43 -8.39
N GLN A 207 -11.23 -19.50 -7.69
CA GLN A 207 -12.55 -19.44 -8.33
C GLN A 207 -12.85 -18.02 -8.84
N HIS A 208 -13.38 -17.95 -10.06
CA HIS A 208 -13.83 -16.72 -10.71
C HIS A 208 -15.30 -16.88 -11.13
N GLN A 209 -16.06 -15.79 -11.04
CA GLN A 209 -17.43 -15.71 -11.52
C GLN A 209 -17.65 -14.43 -12.31
N CYS A 210 -18.64 -14.38 -13.20
CA CYS A 210 -18.97 -13.16 -13.92
C CYS A 210 -19.65 -12.15 -12.99
N CYS A 211 -19.17 -10.91 -12.99
CA CYS A 211 -19.83 -9.78 -12.33
C CYS A 211 -21.03 -9.35 -13.18
N GLU A 212 -22.24 -9.67 -12.74
CA GLU A 212 -23.46 -9.39 -13.53
C GLU A 212 -23.88 -7.92 -13.51
N SER A 213 -23.58 -7.21 -12.42
CA SER A 213 -23.93 -5.81 -12.23
C SER A 213 -23.14 -5.18 -11.08
N LEU A 214 -23.19 -3.85 -10.98
CA LEU A 214 -22.69 -3.13 -9.81
C LEU A 214 -23.36 -3.57 -8.50
N ALA A 215 -24.63 -4.01 -8.54
CA ALA A 215 -25.34 -4.52 -7.37
C ALA A 215 -24.76 -5.88 -6.94
N HIS A 216 -24.56 -6.81 -7.89
CA HIS A 216 -23.91 -8.09 -7.64
C HIS A 216 -22.48 -7.91 -7.10
N LEU A 217 -21.69 -6.98 -7.68
CA LEU A 217 -20.36 -6.65 -7.17
C LEU A 217 -20.38 -6.24 -5.68
N ARG A 218 -21.33 -5.37 -5.29
CA ARG A 218 -21.45 -4.88 -3.91
C ARG A 218 -21.95 -5.96 -2.95
N GLU A 219 -22.88 -6.81 -3.41
CA GLU A 219 -23.39 -7.94 -2.63
C GLU A 219 -22.28 -8.96 -2.36
N GLU A 220 -21.53 -9.35 -3.39
CA GLU A 220 -20.42 -10.30 -3.23
C GLU A 220 -19.29 -9.70 -2.38
N LEU A 221 -18.98 -8.40 -2.54
CA LEU A 221 -18.01 -7.71 -1.68
C LEU A 221 -18.42 -7.79 -0.22
N THR A 222 -19.68 -7.45 0.08
CA THR A 222 -20.24 -7.49 1.43
C THR A 222 -20.19 -8.91 2.01
N LYS A 223 -20.57 -9.91 1.22
CA LYS A 223 -20.54 -11.32 1.61
C LYS A 223 -19.11 -11.79 1.92
N VAL A 224 -18.15 -11.50 1.05
CA VAL A 224 -16.74 -11.84 1.26
C VAL A 224 -16.21 -11.19 2.54
N GLU A 225 -16.50 -9.91 2.77
CA GLU A 225 -16.07 -9.17 3.96
C GLU A 225 -16.70 -9.70 5.25
N GLN A 226 -17.99 -10.07 5.22
CA GLN A 226 -18.68 -10.71 6.36
C GLN A 226 -18.03 -12.05 6.75
N LEU A 227 -17.52 -12.79 5.76
CA LEU A 227 -16.79 -14.02 6.00
C LEU A 227 -15.31 -13.77 6.37
N GLY A 228 -14.86 -12.52 6.41
CA GLY A 228 -13.51 -12.11 6.79
C GLY A 228 -12.50 -12.03 5.64
N GLY A 229 -12.95 -12.03 4.38
CA GLY A 229 -12.11 -11.83 3.21
C GLY A 229 -11.69 -10.38 3.02
N GLU A 230 -10.66 -10.14 2.21
CA GLU A 230 -10.00 -8.82 2.10
C GLU A 230 -10.67 -7.87 1.10
N GLY A 231 -11.52 -8.40 0.21
CA GLY A 231 -12.16 -7.68 -0.87
C GLY A 231 -12.30 -8.54 -2.12
N LEU A 232 -12.35 -7.90 -3.29
CA LEU A 232 -12.49 -8.58 -4.59
C LEU A 232 -11.40 -8.16 -5.58
N MET A 233 -11.14 -9.03 -6.55
CA MET A 233 -10.29 -8.80 -7.72
C MET A 233 -11.15 -8.93 -8.97
N LEU A 234 -11.05 -7.95 -9.86
CA LEU A 234 -11.83 -7.87 -11.10
C LEU A 234 -10.89 -7.88 -12.30
N ARG A 235 -11.12 -8.79 -13.25
CA ARG A 235 -10.30 -8.98 -14.45
C ARG A 235 -11.15 -8.71 -15.69
N GLU A 236 -10.62 -7.89 -16.59
CA GLU A 236 -11.29 -7.51 -17.83
C GLU A 236 -11.44 -8.73 -18.76
N PRO A 237 -12.63 -9.00 -19.32
CA PRO A 237 -12.84 -10.09 -20.27
C PRO A 237 -11.99 -9.92 -21.53
N GLY A 238 -11.50 -11.02 -22.11
CA GLY A 238 -10.67 -10.92 -23.31
C GLY A 238 -9.24 -10.39 -23.05
N SER A 239 -8.90 -9.98 -21.83
CA SER A 239 -7.65 -9.29 -21.54
C SER A 239 -6.41 -10.19 -21.64
N LYS A 240 -5.33 -9.62 -22.16
CA LYS A 240 -4.01 -10.27 -22.20
C LYS A 240 -3.30 -10.16 -20.84
N TYR A 241 -2.31 -11.00 -20.63
CA TYR A 241 -1.40 -10.83 -19.49
C TYR A 241 -0.42 -9.69 -19.78
N GLU A 242 -0.47 -8.63 -18.96
CA GLU A 242 0.37 -7.44 -19.12
C GLU A 242 1.31 -7.28 -17.93
N VAL A 243 2.61 -7.29 -18.18
CA VAL A 243 3.60 -7.09 -17.11
C VAL A 243 3.56 -5.65 -16.62
N GLY A 244 3.42 -5.49 -15.30
CA GLY A 244 3.30 -4.19 -14.66
C GLY A 244 1.86 -3.85 -14.30
N ARG A 245 1.63 -2.58 -14.01
CA ARG A 245 0.34 -2.12 -13.50
C ARG A 245 -0.62 -1.83 -14.63
N SER A 246 -1.76 -2.51 -14.65
CA SER A 246 -2.76 -2.43 -15.73
C SER A 246 -4.15 -2.11 -15.20
N MET A 247 -4.97 -1.49 -16.06
CA MET A 247 -6.40 -1.28 -15.81
C MET A 247 -7.22 -2.54 -16.06
N SER A 248 -6.66 -3.54 -16.78
CA SER A 248 -7.30 -4.84 -17.03
C SER A 248 -7.38 -5.74 -15.78
N LEU A 249 -6.81 -5.30 -14.66
CA LEU A 249 -6.92 -5.94 -13.36
C LEU A 249 -7.16 -4.88 -12.28
N LEU A 250 -8.30 -4.97 -11.60
CA LEU A 250 -8.72 -4.05 -10.56
C LEU A 250 -8.83 -4.76 -9.22
N LYS A 251 -8.45 -4.07 -8.15
CA LYS A 251 -8.77 -4.46 -6.78
C LYS A 251 -9.92 -3.59 -6.27
N VAL A 252 -10.94 -4.25 -5.76
CA VAL A 252 -12.12 -3.65 -5.15
C VAL A 252 -12.05 -3.94 -3.65
N LYS A 253 -12.15 -2.89 -2.84
CA LYS A 253 -12.11 -2.99 -1.39
C LYS A 253 -13.11 -2.00 -0.80
N SER A 254 -13.79 -2.39 0.27
CA SER A 254 -14.49 -1.41 1.09
C SER A 254 -13.50 -0.49 1.76
N PHE A 255 -13.96 0.73 1.95
CA PHE A 255 -13.25 1.74 2.69
C PHE A 255 -14.18 2.24 3.79
N HIS A 256 -13.69 2.21 5.02
CA HIS A 256 -14.38 2.76 6.17
C HIS A 256 -13.82 4.14 6.46
N ASP A 257 -14.71 5.12 6.59
CA ASP A 257 -14.36 6.45 7.04
C ASP A 257 -14.72 6.56 8.52
N THR A 258 -13.76 6.97 9.35
CA THR A 258 -14.00 7.27 10.76
C THR A 258 -13.19 8.49 11.18
N GLU A 259 -13.40 8.96 12.39
CA GLU A 259 -12.76 10.15 12.93
C GLU A 259 -11.71 9.80 13.99
N ALA A 260 -10.63 10.58 14.02
CA ALA A 260 -9.60 10.50 15.04
C ALA A 260 -9.11 11.90 15.41
N VAL A 261 -8.68 12.07 16.66
CA VAL A 261 -8.06 13.30 17.14
C VAL A 261 -6.57 13.27 16.85
N VAL A 262 -6.02 14.35 16.30
CA VAL A 262 -4.58 14.50 16.09
C VAL A 262 -3.89 14.74 17.43
N LEU A 263 -2.96 13.86 17.79
CA LEU A 263 -2.14 14.01 19.00
C LEU A 263 -0.83 14.73 18.70
N ASP A 264 -0.14 14.35 17.62
CA ASP A 264 1.19 14.88 17.30
C ASP A 264 1.55 14.71 15.81
N HIS A 265 2.68 15.28 15.39
CA HIS A 265 3.23 15.20 14.04
C HIS A 265 4.53 14.40 14.02
N ARG A 266 4.68 13.53 13.02
CA ARG A 266 5.94 12.86 12.71
C ARG A 266 6.57 13.50 11.48
N ALA A 267 7.81 13.96 11.62
CA ALA A 267 8.58 14.57 10.54
C ALA A 267 8.80 13.62 9.35
N GLY A 268 8.68 14.16 8.14
CA GLY A 268 8.90 13.44 6.89
C GLY A 268 10.37 13.16 6.59
N LYS A 269 10.60 12.17 5.73
CA LYS A 269 11.94 11.78 5.24
C LYS A 269 11.98 11.84 3.71
N GLY A 270 13.18 11.89 3.13
CA GLY A 270 13.36 11.93 1.67
C GLY A 270 12.71 13.16 1.06
N LYS A 271 11.82 12.95 0.07
CA LYS A 271 11.08 14.04 -0.59
C LYS A 271 10.20 14.88 0.36
N PHE A 272 9.88 14.36 1.55
CA PHE A 272 9.09 15.07 2.56
C PHE A 272 9.94 15.62 3.72
N LYS A 273 11.26 15.73 3.56
CA LYS A 273 12.14 16.32 4.58
C LYS A 273 11.74 17.78 4.83
N GLY A 274 11.56 18.15 6.11
CA GLY A 274 11.08 19.48 6.50
C GLY A 274 9.57 19.69 6.40
N MET A 275 8.83 18.64 6.03
CA MET A 275 7.37 18.63 5.94
C MET A 275 6.78 17.50 6.82
N LEU A 276 5.46 17.45 6.94
CA LEU A 276 4.76 16.36 7.60
C LEU A 276 5.04 15.02 6.90
N GLY A 277 5.52 14.05 7.69
CA GLY A 277 5.57 12.65 7.30
C GLY A 277 4.25 11.94 7.57
N ALA A 278 3.77 12.00 8.81
CA ALA A 278 2.53 11.40 9.26
C ALA A 278 1.95 12.13 10.47
N LEU A 279 0.63 12.09 10.65
CA LEU A 279 -0.03 12.45 11.91
C LEU A 279 -0.02 11.24 12.85
N ILE A 280 0.19 11.48 14.13
CA ILE A 280 -0.13 10.54 15.21
C ILE A 280 -1.51 10.90 15.70
N VAL A 281 -2.43 9.94 15.68
CA VAL A 281 -3.85 10.18 15.95
C VAL A 281 -4.40 9.14 16.91
N GLN A 282 -5.52 9.46 17.55
CA GLN A 282 -6.20 8.60 18.52
C GLN A 282 -7.69 8.46 18.18
N LEU A 283 -8.18 7.22 18.20
CA LEU A 283 -9.62 6.92 18.14
C LEU A 283 -10.32 7.25 19.47
N PRO A 284 -11.66 7.39 19.49
CA PRO A 284 -12.41 7.62 20.73
C PRO A 284 -12.21 6.55 21.82
N ASP A 285 -11.83 5.32 21.43
CA ASP A 285 -11.53 4.22 22.36
C ASP A 285 -10.11 4.25 22.94
N GLY A 286 -9.32 5.27 22.59
CA GLY A 286 -7.93 5.45 23.03
C GLY A 286 -6.88 4.80 22.12
N THR A 287 -7.27 4.10 21.05
CA THR A 287 -6.34 3.44 20.13
C THR A 287 -5.49 4.47 19.37
N GLU A 288 -4.17 4.42 19.55
CA GLU A 288 -3.22 5.30 18.89
C GLU A 288 -2.57 4.66 17.67
N PHE A 289 -2.47 5.42 16.57
CA PHE A 289 -1.85 4.96 15.33
C PHE A 289 -1.40 6.14 14.47
N SER A 290 -0.73 5.85 13.34
CA SER A 290 -0.21 6.89 12.45
C SER A 290 -0.90 6.92 11.09
N VAL A 291 -1.28 8.12 10.63
CA VAL A 291 -1.81 8.37 9.28
C VAL A 291 -0.75 9.08 8.45
N GLY A 292 -0.17 8.40 7.45
CA GLY A 292 0.96 8.90 6.67
C GLY A 292 0.67 9.24 5.20
N THR A 293 -0.51 8.88 4.70
CA THR A 293 -0.93 9.01 3.30
C THR A 293 -2.24 9.80 3.20
N GLY A 294 -2.62 10.23 1.99
CA GLY A 294 -3.84 11.02 1.76
C GLY A 294 -3.65 12.54 1.75
N PHE A 295 -2.53 13.04 2.29
CA PHE A 295 -2.19 14.47 2.27
C PHE A 295 -1.66 14.93 0.91
N SER A 296 -2.17 16.06 0.44
CA SER A 296 -1.54 16.89 -0.58
C SER A 296 -0.23 17.52 -0.08
N ASP A 297 0.61 18.01 -0.99
CA ASP A 297 1.86 18.67 -0.61
C ASP A 297 1.61 19.93 0.23
N ALA A 298 0.52 20.66 -0.03
CA ALA A 298 0.13 21.83 0.76
C ALA A 298 -0.23 21.45 2.21
N GLU A 299 -0.97 20.36 2.40
CA GLU A 299 -1.29 19.83 3.74
C GLU A 299 -0.06 19.24 4.43
N ARG A 300 0.97 18.84 3.70
CA ARG A 300 2.24 18.43 4.32
C ARG A 300 3.08 19.61 4.80
N VAL A 301 2.99 20.74 4.12
CA VAL A 301 3.63 22.00 4.54
C VAL A 301 2.87 22.61 5.73
N SER A 302 1.54 22.56 5.69
CA SER A 302 0.65 23.08 6.73
C SER A 302 -0.30 22.00 7.25
N PRO A 303 0.19 21.08 8.10
CA PRO A 303 -0.60 19.94 8.58
C PRO A 303 -1.69 20.33 9.58
N PRO A 304 -2.76 19.52 9.72
CA PRO A 304 -3.76 19.70 10.77
C PRO A 304 -3.10 19.71 12.16
N PRO A 305 -3.33 20.74 13.01
CA PRO A 305 -2.63 20.87 14.29
C PRO A 305 -3.07 19.79 15.29
N PRO A 306 -2.25 19.47 16.31
CA PRO A 306 -2.70 18.70 17.46
C PRO A 306 -4.01 19.26 18.04
N GLY A 307 -4.93 18.38 18.42
CA GLY A 307 -6.28 18.69 18.88
C GLY A 307 -7.33 18.78 17.76
N SER A 308 -6.94 18.81 16.48
CA SER A 308 -7.90 18.75 15.38
C SER A 308 -8.51 17.36 15.23
N VAL A 309 -9.79 17.29 14.84
CA VAL A 309 -10.44 16.04 14.45
C VAL A 309 -10.29 15.88 12.94
N ILE A 310 -9.80 14.72 12.51
CA ILE A 310 -9.69 14.39 11.09
C ILE A 310 -10.63 13.24 10.75
N THR A 311 -11.22 13.28 9.56
CA THR A 311 -11.79 12.09 8.94
C THR A 311 -10.67 11.39 8.18
N PHE A 312 -10.48 10.11 8.45
CA PHE A 312 -9.55 9.27 7.73
C PHE A 312 -10.25 7.99 7.26
N ARG A 313 -9.70 7.43 6.19
CA ARG A 313 -10.19 6.26 5.49
C ARG A 313 -9.28 5.08 5.75
N TYR A 314 -9.82 3.92 6.07
CA TYR A 314 -9.06 2.68 6.27
C TYR A 314 -9.79 1.49 5.63
N GLN A 315 -9.10 0.36 5.47
CA GLN A 315 -9.66 -0.83 4.79
C GLN A 315 -10.18 -1.87 5.78
N GLU A 316 -9.45 -2.10 6.86
CA GLU A 316 -9.76 -3.14 7.85
C GLU A 316 -9.12 -2.78 9.19
N LEU A 317 -9.50 -3.49 10.26
CA LEU A 317 -8.85 -3.40 11.57
C LEU A 317 -7.89 -4.57 11.75
N SER A 318 -6.76 -4.35 12.44
CA SER A 318 -5.94 -5.45 12.96
C SER A 318 -6.65 -6.19 14.10
N ASP A 319 -6.13 -7.34 14.51
CA ASP A 319 -6.65 -8.10 15.67
C ASP A 319 -6.72 -7.25 16.95
N GLY A 320 -5.86 -6.24 17.07
CA GLY A 320 -5.85 -5.28 18.19
C GLY A 320 -6.72 -4.04 17.97
N GLY A 321 -7.64 -4.05 17.00
CA GLY A 321 -8.53 -2.92 16.72
C GLY A 321 -7.90 -1.74 15.97
N VAL A 322 -6.61 -1.81 15.63
CA VAL A 322 -5.92 -0.69 14.95
C VAL A 322 -6.27 -0.64 13.46
N PRO A 323 -6.73 0.51 12.91
CA PRO A 323 -6.96 0.68 11.48
C PRO A 323 -5.74 0.38 10.61
N ARG A 324 -5.89 -0.50 9.61
CA ARG A 324 -4.87 -0.83 8.61
C ARG A 324 -5.01 0.04 7.35
N PHE A 325 -3.84 0.47 6.86
CA PHE A 325 -3.68 1.34 5.70
C PHE A 325 -4.45 2.66 5.77
N PRO A 326 -4.42 3.39 6.91
CA PRO A 326 -5.20 4.60 7.08
C PRO A 326 -4.66 5.74 6.19
N SER A 327 -5.57 6.44 5.53
CA SER A 327 -5.28 7.60 4.67
C SER A 327 -6.16 8.79 5.05
N PHE A 328 -5.56 9.96 5.17
CA PHE A 328 -6.26 11.21 5.46
C PHE A 328 -7.27 11.53 4.34
N VAL A 329 -8.47 11.98 4.74
CA VAL A 329 -9.51 12.42 3.80
C VAL A 329 -9.71 13.94 3.91
N ARG A 330 -10.02 14.42 5.13
CA ARG A 330 -10.24 15.85 5.41
C ARG A 330 -10.16 16.13 6.90
N VAL A 331 -10.01 17.41 7.26
CA VAL A 331 -10.30 17.88 8.62
C VAL A 331 -11.81 17.87 8.82
N SER A 332 -12.29 17.41 9.98
CA SER A 332 -13.71 17.43 10.32
C SER A 332 -14.15 18.83 10.72
N SER A 333 -15.37 19.22 10.34
CA SER A 333 -15.96 20.53 10.65
C SER A 333 -16.57 20.60 12.05
N LEU A 334 -16.62 19.47 12.77
CA LEU A 334 -17.02 19.44 14.18
C LEU A 334 -15.84 19.94 15.01
N ALA A 335 -16.01 21.15 15.54
CA ALA A 335 -15.01 21.86 16.34
C ALA A 335 -14.48 21.00 17.51
N SER A 336 -13.20 21.18 17.80
CA SER A 336 -12.48 20.62 18.95
C SER A 336 -13.31 20.67 20.24
N ALA A 337 -13.58 19.51 20.85
CA ALA A 337 -13.93 19.49 22.26
C ALA A 337 -12.70 19.95 23.07
N PRO A 338 -12.83 20.91 23.99
CA PRO A 338 -11.71 21.33 24.82
C PRO A 338 -11.33 20.19 25.78
N PRO A 339 -10.03 20.00 26.09
CA PRO A 339 -9.61 19.07 27.13
C PRO A 339 -10.15 19.55 28.50
N THR A 340 -10.71 18.62 29.25
CA THR A 340 -11.17 18.79 30.63
C THR A 340 -10.03 19.29 31.53
N GLU A 341 -10.28 20.39 32.26
CA GLU A 341 -9.34 21.06 33.17
C GLU A 341 -8.96 20.22 34.41
N ALA A 342 -7.73 20.44 34.88
CA ALA A 342 -7.31 20.24 36.27
C ALA A 342 -6.81 21.59 36.86
N PRO A 343 -6.91 21.83 38.19
CA PRO A 343 -7.08 23.15 38.84
C PRO A 343 -5.79 24.00 39.07
N PRO A 344 -5.88 25.27 39.56
CA PRO A 344 -5.20 26.40 38.90
C PRO A 344 -4.07 27.15 39.67
N SER A 345 -3.41 28.02 38.88
CA SER A 345 -3.00 29.43 39.15
C SER A 345 -1.67 29.77 39.84
N LYS A 346 -0.89 30.65 39.17
CA LYS A 346 -0.47 31.98 39.68
C LYS A 346 -0.05 32.96 38.56
N SER A 347 -0.99 33.87 38.24
CA SER A 347 -0.89 35.34 37.99
C SER A 347 0.26 36.04 37.22
N ARG A 348 -0.09 36.84 36.18
CA ARG A 348 -0.17 38.35 36.12
C ARG A 348 -0.41 38.85 34.66
N PRO A 349 -0.89 40.10 34.42
CA PRO A 349 -1.97 40.33 33.46
C PRO A 349 -1.68 41.32 32.31
N ALA A 350 -2.58 41.24 31.33
CA ALA A 350 -3.20 42.29 30.50
C ALA A 350 -2.38 43.17 29.54
N LYS A 351 -2.83 43.17 28.26
CA LYS A 351 -3.29 44.41 27.61
C LYS A 351 -4.37 44.13 26.56
N LYS A 352 -5.52 44.77 26.75
CA LYS A 352 -6.66 44.87 25.83
C LYS A 352 -6.32 45.88 24.73
N THR A 353 -6.76 45.61 23.51
CA THR A 353 -7.34 46.64 22.63
C THR A 353 -8.34 45.99 21.68
N SER A 354 -9.54 46.54 21.73
CA SER A 354 -10.73 46.15 21.00
C SER A 354 -10.79 46.83 19.62
N LEU A 355 -11.86 46.47 18.88
CA LEU A 355 -12.51 47.15 17.74
C LEU A 355 -12.34 46.39 16.42
N LYS A 356 -13.32 46.24 15.53
CA LYS A 356 -14.80 46.24 15.57
C LYS A 356 -15.23 45.70 14.19
N LYS A 357 -16.36 44.99 14.17
CA LYS A 357 -17.12 44.45 13.03
C LYS A 357 -17.46 45.51 11.96
N LYS A 358 -17.48 45.12 10.68
CA LYS A 358 -18.31 45.75 9.63
C LYS A 358 -18.87 44.70 8.67
N VAL A 359 -20.07 44.97 8.19
CA VAL A 359 -21.07 44.08 7.59
C VAL A 359 -21.28 44.49 6.12
N ASP A 360 -21.41 43.46 5.28
CA ASP A 360 -22.09 43.27 3.97
C ASP A 360 -22.14 44.35 2.88
N ALA A 361 -21.92 43.89 1.63
CA ALA A 361 -22.64 44.33 0.44
C ALA A 361 -22.71 43.20 -0.61
N ALA A 362 -23.88 43.04 -1.24
CA ALA A 362 -24.28 42.01 -2.21
C ALA A 362 -24.02 42.45 -3.68
N PRO A 363 -24.22 41.58 -4.69
CA PRO A 363 -23.37 41.46 -5.88
C PRO A 363 -23.79 42.28 -7.11
N GLU A 364 -22.83 42.50 -8.02
CA GLU A 364 -23.01 43.12 -9.35
C GLU A 364 -22.73 42.09 -10.47
N ALA A 365 -23.35 42.30 -11.64
CA ALA A 365 -23.58 41.36 -12.76
C ALA A 365 -22.31 40.89 -13.55
N PRO A 366 -22.40 39.86 -14.42
CA PRO A 366 -21.26 39.03 -14.81
C PRO A 366 -20.34 39.69 -15.84
N ALA A 367 -19.04 39.69 -15.56
CA ALA A 367 -18.00 40.16 -16.47
C ALA A 367 -17.76 39.14 -17.61
N ALA A 368 -17.57 39.68 -18.82
CA ALA A 368 -17.33 38.94 -20.06
C ALA A 368 -16.18 37.92 -19.95
N ALA A 369 -16.34 36.76 -20.59
CA ALA A 369 -15.33 35.71 -20.65
C ALA A 369 -14.05 36.21 -21.34
N LYS A 370 -12.88 35.93 -20.74
CA LYS A 370 -11.60 36.12 -21.44
C LYS A 370 -11.46 35.08 -22.55
N GLU A 371 -10.87 35.49 -23.67
CA GLU A 371 -10.60 34.61 -24.82
C GLU A 371 -9.81 33.36 -24.39
N ALA A 372 -10.18 32.21 -24.99
CA ALA A 372 -9.56 30.93 -24.69
C ALA A 372 -8.12 30.91 -25.22
N ARG A 373 -7.16 30.56 -24.35
CA ARG A 373 -5.74 30.40 -24.71
C ARG A 373 -5.48 28.94 -25.05
N TYR A 374 -4.92 28.67 -26.22
CA TYR A 374 -4.72 27.33 -26.77
C TYR A 374 -3.24 26.98 -26.86
N PHE A 375 -2.90 25.78 -26.39
CA PHE A 375 -1.54 25.28 -26.26
C PHE A 375 -1.41 23.89 -26.88
N GLU A 376 -0.27 23.64 -27.51
CA GLU A 376 0.05 22.35 -28.14
C GLU A 376 1.29 21.72 -27.55
N PHE A 377 1.35 20.39 -27.59
CA PHE A 377 2.51 19.60 -27.23
C PHE A 377 2.71 18.46 -28.22
N SER A 378 3.92 18.35 -28.78
CA SER A 378 4.32 17.26 -29.66
C SER A 378 5.67 16.68 -29.23
N ASP A 379 5.76 15.36 -29.06
CA ASP A 379 6.99 14.62 -28.72
C ASP A 379 7.35 13.53 -29.74
N GLY A 380 6.83 13.64 -30.96
CA GLY A 380 7.02 12.67 -32.05
C GLY A 380 6.20 11.38 -31.93
N LYS A 381 5.62 11.06 -30.76
CA LYS A 381 4.69 9.93 -30.55
C LYS A 381 3.27 10.39 -30.15
N SER A 382 3.17 11.59 -29.58
CA SER A 382 1.95 12.17 -29.05
C SER A 382 1.75 13.58 -29.59
N ASN A 383 0.56 13.87 -30.10
CA ASN A 383 0.15 15.22 -30.53
C ASN A 383 -1.06 15.63 -29.70
N LYS A 384 -0.88 16.54 -28.73
CA LYS A 384 -1.90 16.88 -27.74
C LYS A 384 -2.15 18.39 -27.75
N PHE A 385 -3.40 18.77 -27.52
CA PHE A 385 -3.77 20.15 -27.25
C PHE A 385 -4.31 20.32 -25.84
N TRP A 386 -4.19 21.54 -25.34
CA TRP A 386 -4.71 21.97 -24.06
C TRP A 386 -5.12 23.43 -24.18
N GLU A 387 -6.36 23.73 -23.83
CA GLU A 387 -7.00 25.03 -23.98
C GLU A 387 -7.59 25.44 -22.64
N VAL A 388 -7.49 26.72 -22.29
CA VAL A 388 -8.03 27.25 -21.05
C VAL A 388 -8.71 28.60 -21.26
N SER A 389 -9.90 28.75 -20.69
CA SER A 389 -10.65 30.01 -20.64
C SER A 389 -11.12 30.29 -19.21
N ILE A 390 -11.40 31.56 -18.94
CA ILE A 390 -11.93 32.02 -17.65
C ILE A 390 -13.08 32.99 -17.88
N ALA A 391 -14.20 32.72 -17.19
CA ALA A 391 -15.38 33.56 -17.17
C ALA A 391 -15.78 33.83 -15.72
N SER A 392 -15.45 35.03 -15.22
CA SER A 392 -15.69 35.44 -13.83
C SER A 392 -15.11 34.45 -12.80
N LEU A 393 -15.93 33.58 -12.21
CA LEU A 393 -15.55 32.61 -11.18
C LEU A 393 -15.15 31.24 -11.75
N VAL A 394 -15.39 31.03 -13.05
CA VAL A 394 -15.32 29.71 -13.67
C VAL A 394 -14.11 29.64 -14.59
N VAL A 395 -13.26 28.64 -14.35
CA VAL A 395 -12.15 28.29 -15.23
C VAL A 395 -12.51 27.01 -15.98
N THR A 396 -12.49 27.07 -17.30
CA THR A 396 -12.80 25.95 -18.19
C THR A 396 -11.52 25.51 -18.89
N VAL A 397 -11.25 24.21 -18.88
CA VAL A 397 -10.07 23.59 -19.48
C VAL A 397 -10.51 22.51 -20.45
N ARG A 398 -10.11 22.59 -21.71
CA ARG A 398 -10.35 21.56 -22.73
C ARG A 398 -9.03 20.94 -23.17
N TYR A 399 -8.95 19.62 -23.27
CA TYR A 399 -7.69 18.95 -23.64
C TYR A 399 -7.92 17.62 -24.34
N GLY A 400 -7.02 17.26 -25.24
CA GLY A 400 -7.18 16.04 -26.02
C GLY A 400 -6.03 15.79 -26.99
N ARG A 401 -6.23 14.83 -27.88
CA ARG A 401 -5.34 14.64 -29.03
C ARG A 401 -5.70 15.67 -30.10
N ILE A 402 -4.71 16.27 -30.75
CA ILE A 402 -4.95 17.22 -31.86
C ILE A 402 -5.77 16.51 -32.94
N GLY A 403 -6.87 17.14 -33.38
CA GLY A 403 -7.84 16.56 -34.33
C GLY A 403 -9.03 15.80 -33.70
N THR A 404 -9.20 15.87 -32.37
CA THR A 404 -10.37 15.34 -31.65
C THR A 404 -11.09 16.46 -30.90
N ASP A 405 -12.35 16.25 -30.52
CA ASP A 405 -13.12 17.23 -29.74
C ASP A 405 -12.53 17.50 -28.34
N GLY A 406 -11.78 16.52 -27.82
CA GLY A 406 -11.13 16.56 -26.51
C GLY A 406 -12.12 16.37 -25.35
N THR A 407 -11.62 16.60 -24.14
CA THR A 407 -12.39 16.51 -22.89
C THR A 407 -12.38 17.87 -22.19
N THR A 408 -13.55 18.32 -21.78
CA THR A 408 -13.73 19.60 -21.08
C THR A 408 -13.91 19.39 -19.58
N LYS A 409 -13.22 20.19 -18.77
CA LYS A 409 -13.37 20.27 -17.32
C LYS A 409 -13.66 21.71 -16.92
N VAL A 410 -14.68 21.88 -16.10
CA VAL A 410 -15.11 23.18 -15.58
C VAL A 410 -14.86 23.21 -14.09
N LYS A 411 -14.29 24.31 -13.59
CA LYS A 411 -14.04 24.50 -12.16
C LYS A 411 -14.46 25.89 -11.74
N GLU A 412 -15.39 25.95 -10.79
CA GLU A 412 -15.84 27.18 -10.15
C GLU A 412 -15.03 27.46 -8.88
N LEU A 413 -14.65 28.71 -8.67
CA LEU A 413 -13.82 29.16 -7.55
C LEU A 413 -14.56 30.20 -6.71
N ALA A 414 -14.18 30.29 -5.44
CA ALA A 414 -14.85 31.13 -4.44
C ALA A 414 -14.73 32.64 -4.69
N SER A 415 -13.81 33.09 -5.55
CA SER A 415 -13.67 34.51 -5.92
C SER A 415 -13.03 34.67 -7.30
N VAL A 416 -13.24 35.83 -7.93
CA VAL A 416 -12.66 36.17 -9.25
C VAL A 416 -11.13 36.16 -9.19
N GLU A 417 -10.56 36.64 -8.08
CA GLU A 417 -9.11 36.63 -7.83
C GLU A 417 -8.58 35.20 -7.70
N ALA A 418 -9.31 34.30 -7.03
CA ALA A 418 -8.95 32.89 -6.93
C ALA A 418 -9.04 32.18 -8.28
N ALA A 419 -10.06 32.50 -9.10
CA ALA A 419 -10.20 32.00 -10.47
C ALA A 419 -9.02 32.46 -11.35
N GLN A 420 -8.66 33.75 -11.28
CA GLN A 420 -7.54 34.32 -12.03
C GLN A 420 -6.20 33.69 -11.63
N LYS A 421 -5.94 33.55 -10.31
CA LYS A 421 -4.72 32.89 -9.81
C LYS A 421 -4.66 31.42 -10.20
N HIS A 422 -5.81 30.74 -10.22
CA HIS A 422 -5.88 29.34 -10.67
C HIS A 422 -5.63 29.22 -12.17
N TYR A 423 -6.20 30.11 -12.98
CA TYR A 423 -6.00 30.20 -14.42
C TYR A 423 -4.52 30.41 -14.79
N GLU A 424 -3.86 31.41 -14.19
CA GLU A 424 -2.44 31.69 -14.43
C GLU A 424 -1.54 30.53 -13.99
N LYS A 425 -1.85 29.90 -12.86
CA LYS A 425 -1.14 28.71 -12.38
C LYS A 425 -1.22 27.56 -13.38
N LEU A 426 -2.39 27.31 -13.97
CA LEU A 426 -2.57 26.24 -14.95
C LEU A 426 -1.75 26.47 -16.23
N ILE A 427 -1.65 27.72 -16.68
CA ILE A 427 -0.81 28.09 -17.83
C ILE A 427 0.67 27.84 -17.50
N ALA A 428 1.16 28.36 -16.37
CA ALA A 428 2.54 28.17 -15.96
C ALA A 428 2.91 26.68 -15.77
N GLU A 429 2.00 25.86 -15.25
CA GLU A 429 2.19 24.41 -15.16
C GLU A 429 2.28 23.71 -16.52
N LYS A 430 1.64 24.25 -17.56
CA LYS A 430 1.63 23.67 -18.91
C LYS A 430 2.86 24.09 -19.71
N GLU A 431 3.25 25.35 -19.62
CA GLU A 431 4.50 25.85 -20.19
C GLU A 431 5.71 25.09 -19.62
N ASN A 432 5.74 24.86 -18.30
CA ASN A 432 6.79 24.05 -17.65
C ASN A 432 6.81 22.57 -18.10
N LYS A 433 5.72 22.08 -18.68
CA LYS A 433 5.61 20.72 -19.25
C LYS A 433 5.95 20.69 -20.75
N GLY A 434 6.42 21.80 -21.30
CA GLY A 434 6.81 21.92 -22.70
C GLY A 434 5.66 22.18 -23.67
N TYR A 435 4.47 22.55 -23.18
CA TYR A 435 3.39 23.00 -24.05
C TYR A 435 3.69 24.41 -24.55
N THR A 436 3.46 24.66 -25.85
CA THR A 436 3.67 25.96 -26.48
C THR A 436 2.33 26.58 -26.88
N GLU A 437 2.13 27.84 -26.55
CA GLU A 437 0.95 28.60 -26.98
C GLU A 437 0.96 28.83 -28.50
N ARG A 438 -0.24 28.86 -29.11
CA ARG A 438 -0.43 29.09 -30.55
C ARG A 438 -1.19 30.37 -30.84
#